data_AF-A0A523RZL4-F1
#
_entry.id   AF-A0A523RZL4-F1
#
_cell.length_a   1.000
_cell.length_b   1.000
_cell.length_c   1.000
_cell.angle_alpha   90.00
_cell.angle_beta   90.00
_cell.angle_gamma   90.00
#
_symmetry.space_group_name_H-M   'P 1'
#
loop_
_entity.id
_entity.type
_entity.pdbx_description
1 polymer ?
#
loop_
_entity_poly.entity_id
_entity_poly.type
_entity_poly.pdbx_seq_one_letter_code
_entity_poly.pdbx_strand_id
1 'polypeptide(L)'
;DLITRFLTGRNLLVGLTIVTCVGIITPGPIYSIFPLVYVLKRKGVGSHYLIAFMTGQTLMGPLRIPLELHYLGLNFFIFRLISSVILGIFAGLCAYPLSARLDKALDEVHNEFVR
;
A
#
# COMPACT_ATOMS: atom_id res chain seq x y z
N ASP A 1 -4.45 16.01 6.07
CA ASP A 1 -3.87 17.27 5.54
C ASP A 1 -2.54 17.12 4.82
N LEU A 2 -1.38 16.97 5.47
CA LEU A 2 -0.10 16.96 4.75
C LEU A 2 0.08 15.75 3.82
N ILE A 3 -0.17 14.54 4.33
CA ILE A 3 -0.03 13.28 3.56
C ILE A 3 -1.02 13.26 2.40
N THR A 4 -2.26 13.68 2.65
CA THR A 4 -3.33 13.77 1.65
C THR A 4 -2.95 14.76 0.56
N ARG A 5 -2.54 15.99 0.91
CA ARG A 5 -2.04 16.99 -0.07
C ARG A 5 -0.83 16.48 -0.84
N PHE A 6 0.10 15.80 -0.18
CA PHE A 6 1.30 15.27 -0.82
C PHE A 6 0.98 14.23 -1.90
N LEU A 7 -0.09 13.45 -1.72
CA LEU A 7 -0.54 12.45 -2.68
C LEU A 7 -1.45 13.06 -3.77
N THR A 8 -2.37 13.94 -3.42
CA THR A 8 -3.29 14.58 -4.37
C THR A 8 -2.60 15.57 -5.32
N GLY A 9 -1.48 16.18 -4.92
CA GLY A 9 -0.73 17.13 -5.74
C GLY A 9 0.19 16.50 -6.79
N ARG A 10 0.24 15.17 -6.89
CA ARG A 10 1.11 14.43 -7.82
C ARG A 10 0.29 13.67 -8.86
N ASN A 11 0.93 13.30 -9.96
CA ASN A 11 0.36 12.34 -10.90
C ASN A 11 0.03 11.04 -10.15
N LEU A 12 -1.15 10.47 -10.41
CA LEU A 12 -1.64 9.22 -9.82
C LEU A 12 -0.58 8.11 -9.83
N LEU A 13 0.07 7.88 -10.98
CA LEU A 13 1.10 6.85 -11.12
C LEU A 13 2.27 7.08 -10.15
N VAL A 14 2.73 8.32 -10.03
CA VAL A 14 3.83 8.68 -9.12
C VAL A 14 3.42 8.43 -7.67
N GLY A 15 2.19 8.83 -7.29
CA GLY A 15 1.67 8.54 -5.96
C GLY A 15 1.60 7.05 -5.67
N LEU A 16 1.11 6.25 -6.63
CA LEU A 16 0.98 4.79 -6.48
C LEU A 16 2.35 4.12 -6.34
N THR A 17 3.34 4.55 -7.14
CA THR A 17 4.71 4.06 -7.02
C THR A 17 5.29 4.36 -5.64
N ILE A 18 5.17 5.61 -5.16
CA ILE A 18 5.69 6.01 -3.84
C ILE A 18 5.03 5.16 -2.75
N VAL A 19 3.70 5.07 -2.76
CA VAL A 19 2.95 4.38 -1.71
C VAL A 19 3.21 2.87 -1.74
N THR A 20 3.37 2.26 -2.91
CA THR A 20 3.78 0.85 -3.05
C THR A 20 5.16 0.62 -2.45
N CYS A 21 6.14 1.47 -2.77
CA CYS A 21 7.48 1.38 -2.22
C CYS A 21 7.50 1.57 -0.69
N VAL A 22 6.70 2.51 -0.17
CA VAL A 22 6.53 2.70 1.27
C VAL A 22 5.95 1.44 1.91
N GLY A 23 4.98 0.78 1.26
CA GLY A 23 4.47 -0.52 1.67
C GLY A 23 5.56 -1.59 1.74
N ILE A 24 6.35 -1.73 0.69
CA ILE A 24 7.46 -2.71 0.62
C ILE A 24 8.46 -2.51 1.77
N ILE A 25 8.79 -1.26 2.10
CA ILE A 25 9.76 -0.91 3.14
C ILE A 25 9.15 -0.98 4.55
N THR A 26 7.83 -1.01 4.69
CA THR A 26 7.17 -0.99 6.00
C THR A 26 7.34 -2.35 6.70
N PRO A 27 8.04 -2.40 7.85
CA PRO A 27 8.20 -3.62 8.61
C PRO A 27 6.90 -3.97 9.34
N GLY A 28 6.67 -5.26 9.52
CA GLY A 28 5.60 -5.75 10.37
C GLY A 28 4.96 -7.03 9.84
N PRO A 29 4.29 -7.79 10.72
CA PRO A 29 3.39 -8.84 10.32
C PRO A 29 2.27 -8.30 9.42
N ILE A 30 1.73 -9.14 8.53
CA ILE A 30 0.66 -8.75 7.60
C ILE A 30 -0.56 -8.18 8.36
N TYR A 31 -0.88 -8.71 9.54
CA TYR A 31 -1.99 -8.23 10.33
C TYR A 31 -1.76 -6.86 10.99
N SER A 32 -0.51 -6.45 11.22
CA SER A 32 -0.19 -5.14 11.82
C SER A 32 -0.44 -3.97 10.86
N ILE A 33 -0.67 -4.25 9.58
CA ILE A 33 -0.97 -3.25 8.56
C ILE A 33 -2.40 -2.74 8.64
N PHE A 34 -3.36 -3.56 9.11
CA PHE A 34 -4.76 -3.14 9.15
C PHE A 34 -4.97 -1.91 10.05
N PRO A 35 -4.44 -1.86 11.29
CA PRO A 35 -4.49 -0.63 12.10
C PRO A 35 -3.81 0.56 11.44
N LEU A 36 -2.70 0.35 10.73
CA LEU A 36 -1.99 1.43 10.04
C LEU A 36 -2.82 2.01 8.88
N VAL A 37 -3.40 1.14 8.05
CA VAL A 37 -4.28 1.49 6.94
C VAL A 37 -5.52 2.21 7.45
N TYR A 38 -6.08 1.76 8.56
CA TYR A 38 -7.18 2.44 9.24
C TYR A 38 -6.82 3.88 9.63
N VAL A 39 -5.66 4.09 10.27
CA VAL A 39 -5.19 5.44 10.62
C VAL A 39 -4.95 6.30 9.38
N LEU A 40 -4.41 5.74 8.29
CA LEU A 40 -4.21 6.46 7.04
C LEU A 40 -5.54 6.83 6.36
N LYS A 41 -6.53 5.93 6.40
CA LYS A 41 -7.88 6.20 5.89
C LYS A 41 -8.52 7.36 6.65
N ARG A 42 -8.40 7.39 7.99
CA ARG A 42 -8.86 8.52 8.83
C ARG A 42 -8.20 9.85 8.50
N LYS A 43 -6.99 9.83 7.91
CA LYS A 43 -6.29 11.02 7.41
C LYS A 43 -6.73 11.42 5.99
N GLY A 44 -7.74 10.76 5.44
CA GLY A 44 -8.31 11.03 4.12
C GLY A 44 -7.53 10.41 2.96
N VAL A 45 -6.63 9.46 3.22
CA VAL A 45 -5.93 8.77 2.14
C VAL A 45 -6.93 7.91 1.38
N GLY A 46 -6.99 8.09 0.05
CA GLY A 46 -7.91 7.37 -0.81
C GLY A 46 -7.64 5.86 -0.82
N SER A 47 -8.71 5.08 -0.86
CA SER A 47 -8.68 3.60 -0.83
C SER A 47 -7.74 2.97 -1.87
N HIS A 48 -7.61 3.56 -3.06
CA HIS A 48 -6.69 3.10 -4.11
C HIS A 48 -5.21 3.17 -3.69
N TYR A 49 -4.80 4.21 -2.94
CA TYR A 49 -3.46 4.28 -2.36
C TYR A 49 -3.29 3.26 -1.23
N LEU A 50 -4.32 3.07 -0.40
CA LEU A 50 -4.28 2.07 0.67
C LEU A 50 -4.12 0.64 0.12
N ILE A 51 -4.81 0.31 -0.96
CA ILE A 51 -4.69 -0.99 -1.63
C ILE A 51 -3.30 -1.20 -2.21
N ALA A 52 -2.73 -0.18 -2.89
CA ALA A 52 -1.37 -0.25 -3.43
C ALA A 52 -0.33 -0.44 -2.30
N PHE A 53 -0.48 0.30 -1.20
CA PHE A 53 0.34 0.17 0.00
C PHE A 53 0.31 -1.26 0.56
N MET A 54 -0.89 -1.76 0.83
CA MET A 54 -1.09 -3.10 1.40
C MET A 54 -0.55 -4.20 0.50
N THR A 55 -0.75 -4.06 -0.81
CA THR A 55 -0.26 -5.02 -1.81
C THR A 55 1.27 -5.06 -1.81
N GLY A 56 1.92 -3.89 -1.87
CA GLY A 56 3.39 -3.79 -1.82
C GLY A 56 3.98 -4.42 -0.56
N GLN A 57 3.39 -4.14 0.60
CA GLN A 57 3.83 -4.73 1.85
C GLN A 57 3.67 -6.26 1.84
N THR A 58 2.48 -6.74 1.44
CA THR A 58 2.14 -8.16 1.45
C THR A 58 3.06 -8.97 0.53
N LEU A 59 3.42 -8.41 -0.63
CA LEU A 59 4.29 -9.07 -1.60
C LEU A 59 5.74 -9.19 -1.11
N MET A 60 6.34 -8.11 -0.60
CA MET A 60 7.75 -8.13 -0.20
C MET A 60 7.93 -8.26 1.32
N GLY A 61 7.66 -7.20 2.09
CA GLY A 61 7.90 -7.15 3.53
C GLY A 61 9.41 -7.19 3.90
N PRO A 62 9.93 -6.25 4.71
CA PRO A 62 11.37 -6.16 4.99
C PRO A 62 11.98 -7.40 5.63
N LEU A 63 11.18 -8.10 6.44
CA LEU A 63 11.61 -9.33 7.14
C LEU A 63 12.00 -10.45 6.18
N ARG A 64 11.51 -10.44 4.94
CA ARG A 64 11.80 -11.49 3.95
C ARG A 64 13.09 -11.24 3.17
N ILE A 65 13.58 -10.00 3.15
CA ILE A 65 14.73 -9.59 2.33
C ILE A 65 16.00 -10.36 2.70
N PRO A 66 16.40 -10.50 3.99
CA PRO A 66 17.62 -11.23 4.33
C PRO A 66 17.53 -12.72 3.99
N LEU A 67 16.36 -13.32 4.20
CA LEU A 67 16.10 -14.73 3.90
C LEU A 67 16.18 -14.97 2.39
N GLU A 68 15.54 -14.11 1.60
CA GLU A 68 15.55 -14.20 0.15
C GLU A 68 16.95 -14.04 -0.43
N LEU A 69 17.72 -13.05 0.04
CA LEU A 69 19.09 -12.87 -0.41
C LEU A 69 19.96 -14.08 -0.06
N HIS A 70 19.77 -14.69 1.12
CA HIS A 70 20.51 -15.86 1.54
C HIS A 70 20.17 -17.11 0.73
N TYR A 71 18.88 -17.39 0.51
CA TYR A 71 18.43 -18.63 -0.12
C TYR A 71 18.32 -18.56 -1.65
N LEU A 72 17.96 -17.40 -2.21
CA LEU A 72 17.61 -17.24 -3.63
C LEU A 72 18.56 -16.31 -4.38
N GLY A 73 19.40 -15.56 -3.65
CA GLY A 73 20.41 -14.67 -4.21
C GLY A 73 19.87 -13.33 -4.70
N LEU A 74 20.81 -12.45 -5.06
CA LEU A 74 20.51 -11.05 -5.41
C LEU A 74 19.68 -10.91 -6.70
N ASN A 75 19.97 -11.73 -7.72
CA ASN A 75 19.26 -11.64 -9.00
C ASN A 75 17.76 -11.90 -8.82
N PHE A 76 17.42 -12.96 -8.09
CA PHE A 76 16.02 -13.30 -7.80
C PHE A 76 15.33 -12.16 -7.03
N PHE A 77 15.99 -11.64 -5.98
CA PHE A 77 15.47 -10.52 -5.20
C PHE A 77 15.15 -9.29 -6.07
N ILE A 78 16.05 -8.89 -6.97
CA ILE A 78 15.85 -7.72 -7.84
C ILE A 78 14.65 -7.91 -8.75
N PHE A 79 14.54 -9.06 -9.44
CA PHE A 79 13.41 -9.33 -10.32
C PHE A 79 12.09 -9.34 -9.53
N ARG A 80 12.08 -9.99 -8.36
CA ARG A 80 10.89 -10.03 -7.51
C ARG A 80 10.52 -8.65 -6.97
N LEU A 81 11.50 -7.82 -6.64
CA LEU A 81 11.26 -6.44 -6.19
C LEU A 81 10.59 -5.63 -7.28
N ILE A 82 11.11 -5.69 -8.51
CA ILE A 82 10.52 -5.01 -9.67
C ILE A 82 9.10 -5.49 -9.91
N SER A 83 8.88 -6.81 -9.96
CA SER A 83 7.54 -7.39 -10.13
C SER A 83 6.59 -6.94 -9.01
N SER A 84 7.05 -6.87 -7.76
CA SER A 84 6.23 -6.46 -6.62
C SER A 84 5.82 -4.99 -6.71
N VAL A 85 6.73 -4.11 -7.15
CA VAL A 85 6.41 -2.70 -7.38
C VAL A 85 5.36 -2.56 -8.49
N ILE A 86 5.54 -3.26 -9.60
CA ILE A 86 4.59 -3.23 -10.73
C ILE A 86 3.21 -3.71 -10.27
N LEU A 87 3.14 -4.83 -9.55
CA LEU A 87 1.88 -5.40 -9.07
C LEU A 87 1.19 -4.49 -8.04
N GLY A 88 1.94 -3.82 -7.15
CA GLY A 88 1.36 -2.86 -6.22
C GLY A 88 0.77 -1.63 -6.91
N ILE A 89 1.47 -1.07 -7.90
CA ILE A 89 0.95 0.02 -8.74
C ILE A 89 -0.31 -0.44 -9.48
N PHE A 90 -0.26 -1.63 -10.08
CA PHE A 90 -1.38 -2.20 -10.82
C PHE A 90 -2.62 -2.39 -9.93
N ALA A 91 -2.46 -2.91 -8.71
CA ALA A 91 -3.55 -3.06 -7.76
C ALA A 91 -4.22 -1.72 -7.42
N GLY A 92 -3.43 -0.67 -7.20
CA GLY A 92 -3.95 0.68 -6.98
C GLY A 92 -4.67 1.25 -8.20
N LEU A 93 -4.15 1.02 -9.41
CA LEU A 93 -4.80 1.43 -10.66
C LEU A 93 -6.14 0.71 -10.86
N CYS A 94 -6.20 -0.59 -10.61
CA CYS A 94 -7.46 -1.35 -10.67
C CYS A 94 -8.49 -0.84 -9.65
N ALA A 95 -8.03 -0.39 -8.47
CA ALA A 95 -8.90 0.15 -7.44
C ALA A 95 -9.35 1.59 -7.71
N TYR A 96 -8.59 2.36 -8.48
CA TYR A 96 -8.84 3.79 -8.69
C TYR A 96 -10.26 4.13 -9.22
N PRO A 97 -10.81 3.44 -10.23
CA PRO A 97 -12.16 3.71 -10.74
C PRO A 97 -13.26 3.49 -9.69
N LEU A 98 -13.03 2.58 -8.74
CA LEU A 98 -13.99 2.24 -7.69
C LEU A 98 -13.71 2.97 -6.38
N SER A 99 -12.64 3.77 -6.33
CA SER A 99 -12.13 4.36 -5.08
C SER A 99 -13.18 5.15 -4.32
N ALA A 100 -13.99 5.95 -5.00
CA ALA A 100 -15.06 6.74 -4.37
C ALA A 100 -16.14 5.87 -3.68
N ARG A 101 -16.43 4.67 -4.22
CA ARG A 101 -17.38 3.73 -3.60
C ARG A 101 -16.74 3.03 -2.41
N LEU A 102 -15.49 2.58 -2.57
CA LEU A 102 -14.72 1.98 -1.48
C LEU A 102 -14.52 2.96 -0.32
N ASP A 103 -14.24 4.22 -0.62
CA ASP A 103 -14.01 5.25 0.39
C ASP A 103 -15.25 5.45 1.26
N LYS A 104 -16.44 5.53 0.66
CA LYS A 104 -17.72 5.60 1.40
C LYS A 104 -17.95 4.37 2.26
N ALA A 105 -17.77 3.17 1.69
CA ALA A 105 -17.96 1.92 2.43
C ALA A 105 -17.00 1.80 3.63
N LEU A 106 -15.74 2.23 3.46
CA LEU A 106 -14.76 2.26 4.55
C LEU A 106 -15.12 3.30 5.63
N ASP A 107 -15.69 4.44 5.24
CA ASP A 107 -16.14 5.46 6.18
C ASP A 107 -17.37 4.98 6.98
N GLU A 108 -18.28 4.22 6.36
CA GLU A 108 -19.43 3.58 7.04
C GLU A 108 -18.98 2.59 8.12
N VAL A 109 -18.08 1.66 7.77
CA VAL A 109 -17.50 0.69 8.73
C VAL A 109 -16.75 1.42 9.85
N HIS A 110 -16.04 2.51 9.52
CA HIS A 110 -15.34 3.30 10.52
C HIS A 110 -16.30 3.93 11.54
N ASN A 111 -17.41 4.48 11.09
CA ASN A 111 -18.41 5.10 11.96
C ASN A 111 -19.08 4.08 12.89
N GLU A 112 -19.21 2.83 12.47
CA GLU A 112 -19.72 1.75 13.32
C GLU A 112 -18.74 1.39 14.45
N PHE A 113 -17.43 1.34 14.17
CA PHE A 113 -16.39 1.03 15.16
C PHE A 113 -16.20 2.11 16.24
N VAL A 114 -16.64 3.34 15.99
CA VAL A 114 -16.50 4.49 16.91
C VAL A 114 -17.73 4.67 17.80
N ARG A 115 -18.87 4.05 17.46
CA ARG A 115 -20.05 4.01 18.31
C ARG A 115 -19.86 3.05 19.49
#